data_AF-A0A9X5E2C0-F1
#
_entry.id   AF-A0A9X5E2C0-F1
#
_cell.length_a   1.000
_cell.length_b   1.000
_cell.length_c   1.000
_cell.angle_alpha   90.00
_cell.angle_beta   90.00
_cell.angle_gamma   90.00
#
_symmetry.space_group_name_H-M   'P 1'
#
loop_
_entity.id
_entity.type
_entity.pdbx_description
1 polymer ?
#
loop_
_entity_poly.entity_id
_entity_poly.type
_entity_poly.pdbx_seq_one_letter_code
_entity_poly.pdbx_strand_id
1 'polypeptide(L)'
;MKALKQVDIELLASEYDWTDPDCFTNHFQRHDKPGEVCLSVGELKTAYENSQYVCDQYETKSSKVAELSVGIFKEDRWLKTDLIVGKSKQGDYFLLDGRHRLLAIIQVLGLVGDGLGIGTQILDQLVRIELFEGVEIEEVPELVIAYNESRNITKAEAIHIRLSKLQVGGDSKDLVRKVLTGGYTNKDMMESVANYFVRKPQQVIKSNTVQKIGEGLAKYILFGKKKRVKDGAISQITVDEFCAMADKLWGYVEEYAAQEVEKARHYSDFIKYAISRFEAK
;
A
#
# COMPACT_ATOMS: atom_id res chain seq x y z
N MET A 1 -11.49 -7.42 -24.07
CA MET A 1 -12.32 -7.65 -22.86
C MET A 1 -13.76 -7.48 -23.25
N LYS A 2 -14.67 -8.35 -22.79
CA LYS A 2 -16.10 -8.22 -23.09
C LYS A 2 -16.74 -7.40 -21.97
N ALA A 3 -17.41 -6.30 -22.31
CA ALA A 3 -18.30 -5.59 -21.39
C ALA A 3 -19.69 -6.26 -21.40
N LEU A 4 -20.50 -6.01 -20.37
CA LEU A 4 -21.93 -6.36 -20.40
C LEU A 4 -22.61 -5.67 -21.59
N LYS A 5 -23.42 -6.41 -22.32
CA LYS A 5 -24.22 -5.88 -23.43
C LYS A 5 -25.57 -5.40 -22.91
N GLN A 6 -26.25 -4.56 -23.68
CA GLN A 6 -27.59 -4.09 -23.36
C GLN A 6 -28.57 -5.24 -23.03
N VAL A 7 -28.54 -6.32 -23.83
CA VAL A 7 -29.36 -7.51 -23.58
C VAL A 7 -29.07 -8.19 -22.24
N ASP A 8 -27.83 -8.09 -21.73
CA ASP A 8 -27.48 -8.63 -20.41
C ASP A 8 -28.10 -7.77 -19.29
N ILE A 9 -28.17 -6.45 -19.48
CA ILE A 9 -28.80 -5.51 -18.54
C ILE A 9 -30.33 -5.69 -18.51
N GLU A 10 -30.96 -5.83 -19.67
CA GLU A 10 -32.41 -6.09 -19.78
C GLU A 10 -32.80 -7.41 -19.11
N LEU A 11 -31.95 -8.44 -19.24
CA LEU A 11 -32.14 -9.70 -18.55
C LEU A 11 -32.04 -9.52 -17.03
N LEU A 12 -30.98 -8.85 -16.54
CA LEU A 12 -30.82 -8.57 -15.10
C LEU A 12 -32.00 -7.78 -14.53
N ALA A 13 -32.48 -6.76 -15.24
CA ALA A 13 -33.59 -5.91 -14.83
C ALA A 13 -34.91 -6.68 -14.72
N SER A 14 -35.10 -7.73 -15.52
CA SER A 14 -36.32 -8.55 -15.52
C SER A 14 -36.23 -9.81 -14.66
N GLU A 15 -35.03 -10.29 -14.33
CA GLU A 15 -34.80 -11.52 -13.56
C GLU A 15 -35.00 -11.33 -12.04
N TYR A 16 -34.80 -10.12 -11.50
CA TYR A 16 -34.81 -9.85 -10.06
C TYR A 16 -35.67 -8.65 -9.66
N ASP A 17 -36.17 -8.65 -8.43
CA ASP A 17 -36.88 -7.51 -7.85
C ASP A 17 -35.89 -6.50 -7.25
N TRP A 18 -35.44 -5.56 -8.08
CA TRP A 18 -34.51 -4.51 -7.66
C TRP A 18 -35.15 -3.40 -6.81
N THR A 19 -36.44 -3.49 -6.50
CA THR A 19 -37.10 -2.58 -5.55
C THR A 19 -36.94 -3.05 -4.10
N ASP A 20 -36.64 -4.34 -3.89
CA ASP A 20 -36.20 -4.88 -2.61
C ASP A 20 -34.74 -4.49 -2.34
N PRO A 21 -34.42 -3.70 -1.29
CA PRO A 21 -33.05 -3.33 -0.94
C PRO A 21 -32.11 -4.51 -0.73
N ASP A 22 -32.63 -5.68 -0.33
CA ASP A 22 -31.81 -6.87 -0.07
C ASP A 22 -31.51 -7.68 -1.35
N CYS A 23 -32.09 -7.33 -2.50
CA CYS A 23 -31.94 -8.08 -3.75
C CYS A 23 -30.47 -8.37 -4.12
N PHE A 24 -29.59 -7.36 -4.04
CA PHE A 24 -28.17 -7.58 -4.32
C PHE A 24 -27.54 -8.59 -3.36
N THR A 25 -27.72 -8.42 -2.05
CA THR A 25 -27.16 -9.32 -1.04
C THR A 25 -27.74 -10.74 -1.19
N ASN A 26 -29.03 -10.83 -1.51
CA ASN A 26 -29.77 -12.09 -1.69
C ASN A 26 -29.27 -12.94 -2.85
N HIS A 27 -28.94 -12.30 -3.97
CA HIS A 27 -28.64 -13.00 -5.22
C HIS A 27 -27.15 -13.00 -5.60
N PHE A 28 -26.36 -12.07 -5.06
CA PHE A 28 -24.96 -11.87 -5.44
C PHE A 28 -23.98 -11.94 -4.26
N GLN A 29 -24.43 -12.22 -3.04
CA GLN A 29 -23.58 -12.55 -1.88
C GLN A 29 -24.07 -13.85 -1.19
N ARG A 30 -23.17 -14.55 -0.46
CA ARG A 30 -23.52 -15.79 0.26
C ARG A 30 -24.06 -15.46 1.65
N HIS A 31 -25.07 -16.19 2.14
CA HIS A 31 -25.83 -15.91 3.38
C HIS A 31 -25.29 -16.49 4.69
N ASP A 32 -24.03 -16.96 4.72
CA ASP A 32 -23.60 -17.90 5.77
C ASP A 32 -22.77 -17.30 6.92
N LYS A 33 -22.72 -15.96 7.12
CA LYS A 33 -21.96 -15.38 8.25
C LYS A 33 -22.89 -14.80 9.33
N PRO A 34 -22.72 -15.12 10.62
CA PRO A 34 -23.43 -14.43 11.70
C PRO A 34 -22.89 -13.00 11.89
N GLY A 35 -23.79 -12.02 12.15
CA GLY A 35 -23.40 -10.65 12.47
C GLY A 35 -23.04 -9.77 11.27
N GLU A 36 -23.71 -9.98 10.14
CA GLU A 36 -23.45 -9.24 8.90
C GLU A 36 -23.81 -7.76 9.04
N VAL A 37 -22.88 -6.89 8.68
CA VAL A 37 -23.13 -5.46 8.52
C VAL A 37 -23.37 -5.21 7.04
N CYS A 38 -24.49 -4.57 6.73
CA CYS A 38 -24.82 -4.12 5.38
C CYS A 38 -24.83 -2.60 5.34
N LEU A 39 -24.28 -2.04 4.27
CA LEU A 39 -24.41 -0.63 3.93
C LEU A 39 -25.05 -0.54 2.54
N SER A 40 -25.82 0.52 2.31
CA SER A 40 -26.32 0.82 0.97
C SER A 40 -25.16 1.14 0.02
N VAL A 41 -25.35 0.89 -1.28
CA VAL A 41 -24.37 1.29 -2.30
C VAL A 41 -24.13 2.80 -2.27
N GLY A 42 -25.15 3.59 -1.94
CA GLY A 42 -25.04 5.02 -1.70
C GLY A 42 -24.04 5.36 -0.58
N GLU A 43 -24.19 4.75 0.60
CA GLU A 43 -23.26 4.94 1.72
C GLU A 43 -21.84 4.48 1.38
N LEU A 44 -21.70 3.38 0.64
CA LEU A 44 -20.40 2.88 0.20
C LEU A 44 -19.73 3.81 -0.82
N LYS A 45 -20.50 4.43 -1.69
CA LYS A 45 -20.01 5.47 -2.60
C LYS A 45 -19.49 6.67 -1.82
N THR A 46 -20.21 7.13 -0.79
CA THR A 46 -19.72 8.18 0.10
C THR A 46 -18.46 7.75 0.85
N ALA A 47 -18.40 6.51 1.34
CA ALA A 47 -17.19 5.98 2.00
C ALA A 47 -15.97 5.94 1.06
N TYR A 48 -16.18 5.64 -0.22
CA TYR A 48 -15.16 5.74 -1.26
C TYR A 48 -14.69 7.18 -1.47
N GLU A 49 -15.62 8.13 -1.61
CA GLU A 49 -15.32 9.56 -1.77
C GLU A 49 -14.54 10.11 -0.56
N ASN A 50 -14.94 9.76 0.66
CA ASN A 50 -14.22 10.10 1.90
C ASN A 50 -12.79 9.57 1.90
N SER A 51 -12.59 8.35 1.41
CA SER A 51 -11.26 7.74 1.34
C SER A 51 -10.38 8.40 0.28
N GLN A 52 -10.96 8.79 -0.86
CA GLN A 52 -10.25 9.57 -1.90
C GLN A 52 -9.86 10.97 -1.41
N TYR A 53 -10.66 11.57 -0.54
CA TYR A 53 -10.35 12.87 0.04
C TYR A 53 -9.11 12.82 0.96
N VAL A 54 -8.98 11.75 1.75
CA VAL A 54 -7.90 11.60 2.73
C VAL A 54 -6.63 10.99 2.13
N CYS A 55 -6.74 10.17 1.09
CA CYS A 55 -5.59 9.60 0.39
C CYS A 55 -5.84 9.48 -1.12
N ASP A 56 -4.79 9.76 -1.91
CA ASP A 56 -4.80 9.47 -3.34
C ASP A 56 -4.96 7.95 -3.55
N GLN A 57 -6.17 7.52 -3.90
CA GLN A 57 -6.41 6.13 -4.23
C GLN A 57 -5.83 5.83 -5.62
N TYR A 58 -5.14 4.68 -5.75
CA TYR A 58 -4.62 4.22 -7.03
C TYR A 58 -5.70 4.22 -8.11
N GLU A 59 -5.34 4.70 -9.30
CA GLU A 59 -6.21 4.81 -10.45
C GLU A 59 -7.02 3.51 -10.68
N THR A 60 -8.32 3.69 -10.83
CA THR A 60 -9.23 2.59 -11.12
C THR A 60 -9.06 2.20 -12.59
N LYS A 61 -8.91 0.90 -12.83
CA LYS A 61 -8.68 0.38 -14.17
C LYS A 61 -10.04 0.03 -14.74
N SER A 62 -10.52 0.80 -15.71
CA SER A 62 -11.80 0.56 -16.39
C SER A 62 -11.93 -0.86 -16.93
N SER A 63 -10.83 -1.44 -17.41
CA SER A 63 -10.73 -2.85 -17.79
C SER A 63 -11.07 -3.81 -16.66
N LYS A 64 -10.53 -3.57 -15.45
CA LYS A 64 -10.78 -4.42 -14.29
C LYS A 64 -12.20 -4.25 -13.76
N VAL A 65 -12.75 -3.04 -13.81
CA VAL A 65 -14.15 -2.78 -13.47
C VAL A 65 -15.07 -3.56 -14.42
N ALA A 66 -14.83 -3.49 -15.73
CA ALA A 66 -15.62 -4.24 -16.72
C ALA A 66 -15.51 -5.77 -16.53
N GLU A 67 -14.31 -6.29 -16.24
CA GLU A 67 -14.09 -7.70 -15.91
C GLU A 67 -14.90 -8.11 -14.67
N LEU A 68 -14.86 -7.32 -13.60
CA LEU A 68 -15.61 -7.58 -12.38
C LEU A 68 -17.13 -7.47 -12.59
N SER A 69 -17.61 -6.52 -13.38
CA SER A 69 -19.04 -6.42 -13.71
C SER A 69 -19.55 -7.69 -14.39
N VAL A 70 -18.79 -8.23 -15.34
CA VAL A 70 -19.13 -9.50 -16.00
C VAL A 70 -19.04 -10.68 -15.02
N GLY A 71 -17.98 -10.74 -14.20
CA GLY A 71 -17.83 -11.78 -13.19
C GLY A 71 -19.00 -11.80 -12.20
N ILE A 72 -19.29 -10.65 -11.58
CA ILE A 72 -20.30 -10.53 -10.51
C ILE A 72 -21.71 -10.77 -11.03
N PHE A 73 -22.09 -10.23 -12.19
CA PHE A 73 -23.50 -10.22 -12.61
C PHE A 73 -23.85 -11.24 -13.69
N LYS A 74 -22.86 -11.84 -14.36
CA LYS A 74 -23.10 -12.75 -15.50
C LYS A 74 -22.46 -14.11 -15.34
N GLU A 75 -21.16 -14.16 -15.06
CA GLU A 75 -20.39 -15.41 -15.08
C GLU A 75 -20.43 -16.14 -13.75
N ASP A 76 -19.90 -15.52 -12.70
CA ASP A 76 -19.83 -16.12 -11.35
C ASP A 76 -21.12 -15.92 -10.55
N ARG A 77 -21.91 -14.88 -10.89
CA ARG A 77 -23.11 -14.46 -10.15
C ARG A 77 -22.86 -14.29 -8.65
N TRP A 78 -21.67 -13.81 -8.30
CA TRP A 78 -21.23 -13.71 -6.91
C TRP A 78 -20.10 -12.69 -6.73
N LEU A 79 -20.22 -11.85 -5.69
CA LEU A 79 -19.21 -10.88 -5.28
C LEU A 79 -17.89 -11.49 -4.76
N LYS A 80 -17.81 -12.81 -4.52
CA LYS A 80 -16.67 -13.62 -4.04
C LYS A 80 -16.00 -13.18 -2.72
N THR A 81 -15.74 -11.90 -2.53
CA THR A 81 -15.11 -11.29 -1.36
C THR A 81 -15.83 -9.99 -1.04
N ASP A 82 -16.20 -9.80 0.23
CA ASP A 82 -16.89 -8.62 0.70
C ASP A 82 -16.01 -7.35 0.55
N LEU A 83 -16.64 -6.17 0.59
CA LEU A 83 -15.92 -4.90 0.66
C LEU A 83 -15.44 -4.69 2.10
N ILE A 84 -14.31 -4.02 2.27
CA ILE A 84 -13.77 -3.71 3.60
C ILE A 84 -13.95 -2.22 3.86
N VAL A 85 -14.60 -1.90 4.98
CA VAL A 85 -14.95 -0.53 5.36
C VAL A 85 -14.45 -0.25 6.78
N GLY A 86 -13.81 0.89 6.97
CA GLY A 86 -13.47 1.44 8.27
C GLY A 86 -14.53 2.43 8.73
N LYS A 87 -14.93 2.38 10.00
CA LYS A 87 -15.77 3.39 10.65
C LYS A 87 -14.95 4.16 11.66
N SER A 88 -14.87 5.48 11.50
CA SER A 88 -14.16 6.34 12.43
C SER A 88 -14.89 6.47 13.77
N LYS A 89 -14.17 6.91 14.80
CA LYS A 89 -14.79 7.25 16.10
C LYS A 89 -15.84 8.37 15.99
N GLN A 90 -15.74 9.19 14.95
CA GLN A 90 -16.68 10.28 14.65
C GLN A 90 -17.92 9.78 13.88
N GLY A 91 -17.90 8.53 13.41
CA GLY A 91 -19.02 7.88 12.72
C GLY A 91 -18.90 7.82 11.20
N ASP A 92 -17.87 8.43 10.62
CA ASP A 92 -17.65 8.45 9.17
C ASP A 92 -17.14 7.10 8.65
N TYR A 93 -17.60 6.71 7.48
CA TYR A 93 -17.15 5.50 6.80
C TYR A 93 -16.06 5.80 5.76
N PHE A 94 -15.12 4.86 5.64
CA PHE A 94 -14.01 4.88 4.69
C PHE A 94 -13.91 3.52 3.99
N LEU A 95 -13.92 3.50 2.66
CA LEU A 95 -13.66 2.29 1.88
C LEU A 95 -12.16 1.94 1.89
N LEU A 96 -11.82 0.85 2.58
CA LEU A 96 -10.47 0.36 2.72
C LEU A 96 -10.10 -0.62 1.58
N ASP A 97 -11.04 -1.48 1.18
CA ASP A 97 -10.85 -2.42 0.05
C ASP A 97 -12.08 -2.57 -0.84
N GLY A 98 -11.82 -2.95 -2.09
CA GLY A 98 -12.85 -3.37 -3.03
C GLY A 98 -13.34 -2.26 -3.94
N ARG A 99 -12.59 -1.16 -4.14
CA ARG A 99 -12.99 -0.04 -5.01
C ARG A 99 -13.42 -0.47 -6.41
N HIS A 100 -12.71 -1.39 -7.08
CA HIS A 100 -13.11 -1.86 -8.41
C HIS A 100 -14.40 -2.69 -8.37
N ARG A 101 -14.64 -3.43 -7.26
CA ARG A 101 -15.89 -4.18 -7.04
C ARG A 101 -17.04 -3.21 -6.81
N LEU A 102 -16.87 -2.21 -5.94
CA LEU A 102 -17.86 -1.16 -5.71
C LEU A 102 -18.22 -0.43 -7.01
N LEU A 103 -17.22 0.01 -7.78
CA LEU A 103 -17.47 0.68 -9.07
C LEU A 103 -18.15 -0.23 -10.08
N ALA A 104 -17.83 -1.53 -10.09
CA ALA A 104 -18.52 -2.51 -10.94
C ALA A 104 -19.99 -2.66 -10.55
N ILE A 105 -20.29 -2.67 -9.25
CA ILE A 105 -21.66 -2.70 -8.71
C ILE A 105 -22.40 -1.42 -9.11
N ILE A 106 -21.85 -0.24 -8.80
CA ILE A 106 -22.45 1.08 -9.14
C ILE A 106 -22.74 1.17 -10.64
N GLN A 107 -21.80 0.76 -11.48
CA GLN A 107 -21.96 0.82 -12.93
C GLN A 107 -23.13 -0.05 -13.41
N VAL A 108 -23.24 -1.29 -12.93
CA VAL A 108 -24.30 -2.20 -13.37
C VAL A 108 -25.66 -1.79 -12.80
N LEU A 109 -25.71 -1.44 -11.52
CA LEU A 109 -26.94 -0.94 -10.89
C LEU A 109 -27.44 0.33 -11.56
N GLY A 110 -26.56 1.27 -11.93
CA GLY A 110 -26.98 2.46 -12.69
C GLY A 110 -27.69 2.10 -13.99
N LEU A 111 -27.14 1.15 -14.77
CA LEU A 111 -27.74 0.69 -16.03
C LEU A 111 -29.06 -0.06 -15.81
N VAL A 112 -29.16 -0.87 -14.76
CA VAL A 112 -30.41 -1.56 -14.39
C VAL A 112 -31.47 -0.55 -13.93
N GLY A 113 -31.09 0.41 -13.10
CA GLY A 113 -31.96 1.47 -12.60
C GLY A 113 -32.51 2.36 -13.71
N ASP A 114 -31.68 2.67 -14.72
CA ASP A 114 -32.10 3.36 -15.94
C ASP A 114 -33.10 2.52 -16.75
N GLY A 115 -32.83 1.21 -16.89
CA GLY A 115 -33.73 0.27 -17.59
C GLY A 115 -35.09 0.11 -16.91
N LEU A 116 -35.15 0.25 -15.59
CA LEU A 116 -36.37 0.14 -14.77
C LEU A 116 -37.06 1.49 -14.51
N GLY A 117 -36.40 2.61 -14.80
CA GLY A 117 -36.92 3.94 -14.52
C GLY A 117 -36.97 4.33 -13.03
N ILE A 118 -36.20 3.64 -12.18
CA ILE A 118 -36.13 3.89 -10.72
C ILE A 118 -34.99 4.84 -10.31
N GLY A 119 -34.12 5.21 -11.25
CA GLY A 119 -33.11 6.26 -11.07
C GLY A 119 -32.17 5.96 -9.90
N THR A 120 -31.94 6.96 -9.04
CA THR A 120 -30.99 6.84 -7.91
C THR A 120 -31.45 5.91 -6.78
N GLN A 121 -32.73 5.52 -6.75
CA GLN A 121 -33.25 4.57 -5.74
C GLN A 121 -32.56 3.20 -5.85
N ILE A 122 -32.02 2.85 -7.02
CA ILE A 122 -31.22 1.62 -7.18
C ILE A 122 -29.96 1.61 -6.29
N LEU A 123 -29.50 2.76 -5.78
CA LEU A 123 -28.35 2.84 -4.88
C LEU A 123 -28.69 2.51 -3.42
N ASP A 124 -29.98 2.33 -3.09
CA ASP A 124 -30.43 1.87 -1.77
C ASP A 124 -30.21 0.37 -1.57
N GLN A 125 -29.81 -0.35 -2.64
CA GLN A 125 -29.42 -1.74 -2.58
C GLN A 125 -28.33 -1.96 -1.53
N LEU A 126 -28.54 -2.94 -0.65
CA LEU A 126 -27.66 -3.29 0.44
C LEU A 126 -26.56 -4.23 -0.03
N VAL A 127 -25.34 -3.95 0.41
CA VAL A 127 -24.15 -4.77 0.19
C VAL A 127 -23.58 -5.12 1.55
N ARG A 128 -23.39 -6.42 1.80
CA ARG A 128 -22.68 -6.88 2.99
C ARG A 128 -21.20 -6.49 2.93
N ILE A 129 -20.69 -6.01 4.05
CA ILE A 129 -19.32 -5.58 4.23
C ILE A 129 -18.61 -6.27 5.41
N GLU A 130 -17.29 -6.17 5.41
CA GLU A 130 -16.45 -6.38 6.58
C GLU A 130 -16.14 -5.01 7.21
N LEU A 131 -16.56 -4.82 8.47
CA LEU A 131 -16.47 -3.55 9.17
C LEU A 131 -15.32 -3.54 10.18
N PHE A 132 -14.45 -2.53 10.09
CA PHE A 132 -13.43 -2.20 11.07
C PHE A 132 -13.87 -0.97 11.87
N GLU A 133 -14.13 -1.13 13.17
CA GLU A 133 -14.56 -0.02 14.02
C GLU A 133 -13.39 0.76 14.64
N GLY A 134 -13.62 2.04 14.94
CA GLY A 134 -12.71 2.87 15.73
C GLY A 134 -11.45 3.33 14.98
N VAL A 135 -11.51 3.36 13.65
CA VAL A 135 -10.40 3.76 12.77
C VAL A 135 -10.10 5.24 12.96
N GLU A 136 -8.84 5.59 13.25
CA GLU A 136 -8.42 6.99 13.23
C GLU A 136 -8.23 7.44 11.77
N ILE A 137 -8.59 8.69 11.45
CA ILE A 137 -8.51 9.20 10.06
C ILE A 137 -7.08 9.08 9.52
N GLU A 138 -6.09 9.27 10.40
CA GLU A 138 -4.67 9.15 10.10
C GLU A 138 -4.25 7.72 9.71
N GLU A 139 -5.01 6.69 10.11
CA GLU A 139 -4.75 5.28 9.81
C GLU A 139 -5.37 4.83 8.47
N VAL A 140 -6.36 5.57 7.96
CA VAL A 140 -7.09 5.23 6.72
C VAL A 140 -6.14 5.01 5.53
N PRO A 141 -5.13 5.85 5.26
CA PRO A 141 -4.21 5.59 4.15
C PRO A 141 -3.45 4.27 4.29
N GLU A 142 -3.01 3.93 5.50
CA GLU A 142 -2.27 2.68 5.76
C GLU A 142 -3.16 1.45 5.57
N LEU A 143 -4.40 1.53 6.05
CA LEU A 143 -5.38 0.45 5.91
C LEU A 143 -5.80 0.27 4.45
N VAL A 144 -6.06 1.36 3.73
CA VAL A 144 -6.37 1.31 2.29
C VAL A 144 -5.22 0.65 1.54
N ILE A 145 -3.97 0.98 1.84
CA ILE A 145 -2.82 0.33 1.23
C ILE A 145 -2.82 -1.16 1.59
N ALA A 146 -2.79 -1.52 2.88
CA ALA A 146 -2.68 -2.90 3.36
C ALA A 146 -3.73 -3.85 2.77
N TYR A 147 -4.98 -3.42 2.63
CA TYR A 147 -6.01 -4.28 2.04
C TYR A 147 -5.96 -4.33 0.50
N ASN A 148 -5.40 -3.30 -0.14
CA ASN A 148 -5.09 -3.34 -1.56
C ASN A 148 -3.81 -4.15 -1.89
N GLU A 149 -3.04 -4.57 -0.88
CA GLU A 149 -1.84 -5.44 -0.97
C GLU A 149 -2.17 -6.94 -1.15
N SER A 150 -3.37 -7.32 -1.60
CA SER A 150 -3.59 -8.63 -2.25
C SER A 150 -2.80 -8.77 -3.57
N ARG A 151 -2.08 -7.72 -3.98
CA ARG A 151 -0.90 -7.78 -4.84
C ARG A 151 0.36 -7.99 -3.99
N ASN A 152 1.18 -8.98 -4.36
CA ASN A 152 2.55 -9.16 -3.84
C ASN A 152 3.28 -7.81 -3.79
N ILE A 153 3.38 -7.23 -2.59
CA ILE A 153 4.20 -6.07 -2.30
C ILE A 153 5.67 -6.43 -2.52
N THR A 154 6.35 -5.56 -3.23
CA THR A 154 7.79 -5.65 -3.38
C THR A 154 8.46 -5.30 -2.06
N LYS A 155 9.63 -5.88 -1.77
CA LYS A 155 10.37 -5.63 -0.53
C LYS A 155 10.64 -4.13 -0.27
N ALA A 156 10.69 -3.30 -1.32
CA ALA A 156 10.90 -1.86 -1.22
C ALA A 156 9.67 -1.11 -0.66
N GLU A 157 8.45 -1.56 -0.98
CA GLU A 157 7.20 -0.99 -0.47
C GLU A 157 7.03 -1.28 1.02
N ALA A 158 7.39 -2.51 1.45
CA ALA A 158 7.43 -2.88 2.85
C ALA A 158 8.46 -2.06 3.66
N ILE A 159 9.64 -1.77 3.09
CA ILE A 159 10.66 -0.92 3.70
C ILE A 159 10.19 0.54 3.78
N HIS A 160 9.50 1.02 2.74
CA HIS A 160 8.92 2.36 2.69
C HIS A 160 7.94 2.59 3.85
N ILE A 161 6.96 1.69 4.02
CA ILE A 161 5.95 1.76 5.09
C ILE A 161 6.62 1.77 6.48
N ARG A 162 7.69 0.99 6.66
CA ARG A 162 8.41 0.90 7.94
C ARG A 162 9.27 2.15 8.23
N LEU A 163 9.72 2.87 7.19
CA LEU A 163 10.41 4.15 7.33
C LEU A 163 9.43 5.30 7.65
N SER A 164 8.21 5.29 7.10
CA SER A 164 7.16 6.26 7.47
C SER A 164 6.81 6.17 8.95
N LYS A 165 6.74 4.95 9.50
CA LYS A 165 6.50 4.64 10.93
C LYS A 165 7.56 5.17 11.90
N LEU A 166 8.75 5.54 11.41
CA LEU A 166 9.86 6.05 12.23
C LEU A 166 9.93 7.60 12.28
N GLN A 167 8.85 8.30 11.90
CA GLN A 167 8.76 9.77 11.85
C GLN A 167 9.93 10.41 11.08
N VAL A 168 9.98 10.12 9.78
CA VAL A 168 10.97 10.70 8.87
C VAL A 168 10.38 11.99 8.28
N GLY A 169 10.93 13.15 8.69
CA GLY A 169 10.44 14.50 8.33
C GLY A 169 10.28 14.81 6.82
N GLY A 170 9.68 15.98 6.55
CA GLY A 170 9.08 16.39 5.26
C GLY A 170 9.88 16.15 3.98
N ASP A 171 11.21 16.26 4.01
CA ASP A 171 12.07 16.04 2.84
C ASP A 171 12.04 14.60 2.31
N SER A 172 11.62 13.64 3.14
CA SER A 172 11.44 12.25 2.70
C SER A 172 10.14 12.04 1.91
N LYS A 173 9.15 12.93 2.01
CA LYS A 173 7.91 12.85 1.22
C LYS A 173 8.15 13.17 -0.26
N ASP A 174 9.03 14.12 -0.57
CA ASP A 174 9.38 14.49 -1.95
C ASP A 174 10.28 13.44 -2.63
N LEU A 175 11.20 12.83 -1.87
CA LEU A 175 11.99 11.69 -2.35
C LEU A 175 11.08 10.49 -2.67
N VAL A 176 10.10 10.23 -1.79
CA VAL A 176 9.07 9.19 -1.94
C VAL A 176 8.19 9.44 -3.17
N ARG A 177 7.74 10.67 -3.41
CA ARG A 177 6.98 11.04 -4.61
C ARG A 177 7.78 10.79 -5.90
N LYS A 178 9.09 11.05 -5.89
CA LYS A 178 10.00 10.78 -7.00
C LYS A 178 10.19 9.26 -7.26
N VAL A 179 10.29 8.49 -6.18
CA VAL A 179 10.39 7.02 -6.20
C VAL A 179 9.13 6.35 -6.75
N LEU A 180 7.94 6.87 -6.43
CA LEU A 180 6.65 6.32 -6.84
C LEU A 180 6.24 6.67 -8.29
N THR A 181 6.76 7.77 -8.85
CA THR A 181 6.33 8.29 -10.16
C THR A 181 7.34 8.08 -11.30
N GLY A 182 8.63 7.88 -11.00
CA GLY A 182 9.69 7.81 -12.02
C GLY A 182 10.34 6.43 -12.23
N GLY A 183 10.06 5.45 -11.37
CA GLY A 183 10.87 4.23 -11.27
C GLY A 183 12.21 4.48 -10.54
N TYR A 184 12.84 3.41 -10.07
CA TYR A 184 14.04 3.48 -9.23
C TYR A 184 15.33 3.36 -10.04
N THR A 185 16.30 4.21 -9.72
CA THR A 185 17.72 3.90 -9.95
C THR A 185 18.32 3.30 -8.68
N ASN A 186 19.36 2.48 -8.79
CA ASN A 186 20.10 1.98 -7.62
C ASN A 186 20.61 3.11 -6.71
N LYS A 187 20.67 4.36 -7.19
CA LYS A 187 21.11 5.52 -6.40
C LYS A 187 20.04 5.97 -5.40
N ASP A 188 18.76 5.98 -5.80
CA ASP A 188 17.66 6.50 -4.97
C ASP A 188 17.36 5.59 -3.77
N MET A 189 17.43 4.27 -3.97
CA MET A 189 17.34 3.28 -2.90
C MET A 189 18.50 3.41 -1.91
N MET A 190 19.70 3.69 -2.42
CA MET A 190 20.90 3.84 -1.61
C MET A 190 20.89 5.11 -0.74
N GLU A 191 20.36 6.22 -1.26
CA GLU A 191 20.14 7.46 -0.49
C GLU A 191 19.11 7.25 0.63
N SER A 192 18.00 6.55 0.36
CA SER A 192 16.97 6.25 1.36
C SER A 192 17.49 5.39 2.52
N VAL A 193 18.29 4.36 2.20
CA VAL A 193 18.88 3.47 3.22
C VAL A 193 20.01 4.18 3.98
N ALA A 194 20.77 5.06 3.33
CA ALA A 194 21.79 5.87 3.99
C ALA A 194 21.23 6.81 5.06
N ASN A 195 20.00 7.30 4.87
CA ASN A 195 19.32 8.16 5.84
C ASN A 195 19.02 7.48 7.18
N TYR A 196 19.02 6.13 7.24
CA TYR A 196 18.98 5.38 8.51
C TYR A 196 20.19 5.70 9.41
N PHE A 197 21.37 5.84 8.81
CA PHE A 197 22.62 6.09 9.53
C PHE A 197 22.81 7.56 9.94
N VAL A 198 22.23 8.50 9.18
CA VAL A 198 22.28 9.95 9.45
C VAL A 198 21.59 10.34 10.76
N ARG A 199 20.65 9.51 11.24
CA ARG A 199 19.80 9.80 12.42
C ARG A 199 20.38 9.34 13.76
N LYS A 200 21.48 8.60 13.77
CA LYS A 200 22.14 8.18 15.03
C LYS A 200 22.91 9.35 15.64
N PRO A 201 23.02 9.44 16.99
CA PRO A 201 23.67 10.55 17.67
C PRO A 201 25.10 10.79 17.14
N GLN A 202 25.31 11.91 16.44
CA GLN A 202 26.58 12.20 15.78
C GLN A 202 27.51 12.93 16.74
N GLN A 203 28.23 12.19 17.60
CA GLN A 203 29.14 12.85 18.55
C GLN A 203 30.45 13.34 17.89
N VAL A 204 30.88 12.75 16.75
CA VAL A 204 32.24 12.97 16.22
C VAL A 204 32.29 13.21 14.69
N ILE A 205 31.29 12.77 13.91
CA ILE A 205 31.34 12.76 12.44
C ILE A 205 30.43 13.84 11.84
N LYS A 206 30.92 14.63 10.88
CA LYS A 206 30.11 15.63 10.14
C LYS A 206 28.98 14.96 9.35
N SER A 207 27.79 15.57 9.33
CA SER A 207 26.58 15.05 8.67
C SER A 207 26.77 14.56 7.22
N ASN A 208 27.44 15.34 6.36
CA ASN A 208 27.71 14.91 4.96
C ASN A 208 28.65 13.69 4.85
N THR A 209 29.52 13.48 5.85
CA THR A 209 30.38 12.29 5.90
C THR A 209 29.59 11.08 6.36
N VAL A 210 28.67 11.27 7.32
CA VAL A 210 27.76 10.22 7.81
C VAL A 210 26.92 9.64 6.68
N GLN A 211 26.34 10.49 5.83
CA GLN A 211 25.55 10.02 4.68
C GLN A 211 26.39 9.13 3.75
N LYS A 212 27.61 9.55 3.40
CA LYS A 212 28.52 8.77 2.53
C LYS A 212 28.95 7.45 3.17
N ILE A 213 29.13 7.41 4.49
CA ILE A 213 29.42 6.18 5.22
C ILE A 213 28.19 5.27 5.17
N GLY A 214 27.00 5.80 5.45
CA GLY A 214 25.73 5.08 5.39
C GLY A 214 25.46 4.45 4.02
N GLU A 215 25.68 5.19 2.94
CA GLU A 215 25.60 4.67 1.56
C GLU A 215 26.59 3.52 1.35
N GLY A 216 27.84 3.66 1.82
CA GLY A 216 28.84 2.60 1.70
C GLY A 216 28.44 1.30 2.42
N LEU A 217 27.92 1.43 3.64
CA LEU A 217 27.50 0.30 4.48
C LEU A 217 26.22 -0.36 3.94
N ALA A 218 25.22 0.43 3.57
CA ALA A 218 24.00 -0.05 2.93
C ALA A 218 24.31 -0.91 1.70
N LYS A 219 25.28 -0.47 0.90
CA LYS A 219 25.70 -1.17 -0.33
C LYS A 219 26.31 -2.52 0.00
N TYR A 220 27.12 -2.55 1.04
CA TYR A 220 27.72 -3.79 1.52
C TYR A 220 26.68 -4.77 2.06
N ILE A 221 25.72 -4.31 2.86
CA ILE A 221 24.67 -5.18 3.43
C ILE A 221 23.80 -5.77 2.31
N LEU A 222 23.38 -4.94 1.36
CA LEU A 222 22.48 -5.37 0.28
C LEU A 222 23.17 -6.22 -0.79
N PHE A 223 24.47 -6.01 -1.05
CA PHE A 223 25.14 -6.57 -2.22
C PHE A 223 26.48 -7.28 -1.94
N GLY A 224 26.99 -7.24 -0.71
CA GLY A 224 28.26 -7.85 -0.31
C GLY A 224 29.52 -7.18 -0.89
N LYS A 225 30.67 -7.87 -0.75
CA LYS A 225 32.03 -7.38 -1.12
C LYS A 225 32.27 -7.16 -2.62
N LYS A 226 31.53 -7.84 -3.50
CA LYS A 226 31.85 -7.89 -4.93
C LYS A 226 30.58 -8.02 -5.78
N LYS A 227 30.21 -6.93 -6.47
CA LYS A 227 29.96 -6.91 -7.92
C LYS A 227 29.66 -5.49 -8.40
N ARG A 228 30.21 -5.12 -9.57
CA ARG A 228 29.55 -4.15 -10.46
C ARG A 228 28.13 -4.68 -10.65
N VAL A 229 27.14 -3.91 -10.21
CA VAL A 229 25.73 -4.28 -10.27
C VAL A 229 25.40 -4.52 -11.75
N LYS A 230 25.20 -5.79 -12.13
CA LYS A 230 24.28 -6.08 -13.23
C LYS A 230 22.89 -5.98 -12.61
N ASP A 231 22.03 -5.19 -13.22
CA ASP A 231 20.68 -4.94 -12.75
C ASP A 231 19.99 -6.25 -12.32
N GLY A 232 19.43 -6.27 -11.10
CA GLY A 232 18.47 -7.30 -10.69
C GLY A 232 18.88 -8.29 -9.60
N ALA A 233 20.09 -8.26 -9.03
CA ALA A 233 20.45 -9.16 -7.92
C ALA A 233 20.41 -8.44 -6.56
N ILE A 234 19.22 -8.34 -5.97
CA ILE A 234 19.05 -7.94 -4.56
C ILE A 234 19.29 -9.19 -3.69
N SER A 235 20.18 -9.11 -2.68
CA SER A 235 20.33 -10.23 -1.74
C SER A 235 19.02 -10.48 -0.99
N GLN A 236 18.70 -11.73 -0.69
CA GLN A 236 17.42 -12.12 -0.08
C GLN A 236 17.30 -11.75 1.42
N ILE A 237 18.05 -10.77 1.93
CA ILE A 237 17.97 -10.38 3.33
C ILE A 237 16.58 -9.82 3.68
N THR A 238 16.12 -10.10 4.90
CA THR A 238 14.93 -9.51 5.50
C THR A 238 15.26 -8.13 6.08
N VAL A 239 14.22 -7.36 6.39
CA VAL A 239 14.39 -6.00 6.94
C VAL A 239 15.02 -6.04 8.34
N ASP A 240 14.63 -7.02 9.16
CA ASP A 240 15.18 -7.15 10.52
C ASP A 240 16.66 -7.56 10.47
N GLU A 241 17.04 -8.41 9.52
CA GLU A 241 18.43 -8.73 9.23
C GLU A 241 19.21 -7.51 8.74
N PHE A 242 18.62 -6.69 7.85
CA PHE A 242 19.22 -5.44 7.42
C PHE A 242 19.48 -4.50 8.60
N CYS A 243 18.48 -4.26 9.45
CA CYS A 243 18.60 -3.37 10.61
C CYS A 243 19.64 -3.87 11.61
N ALA A 244 19.64 -5.17 11.92
CA ALA A 244 20.62 -5.77 12.82
C ALA A 244 22.06 -5.67 12.28
N MET A 245 22.24 -5.89 10.97
CA MET A 245 23.55 -5.73 10.31
C MET A 245 23.98 -4.25 10.28
N ALA A 246 23.06 -3.34 9.96
CA ALA A 246 23.28 -1.91 9.94
C ALA A 246 23.70 -1.38 11.33
N ASP A 247 22.99 -1.80 12.38
CA ASP A 247 23.31 -1.40 13.75
C ASP A 247 24.69 -1.89 14.18
N LYS A 248 25.03 -3.15 13.86
CA LYS A 248 26.34 -3.73 14.16
C LYS A 248 27.46 -3.06 13.39
N LEU A 249 27.27 -2.77 12.09
CA LEU A 249 28.25 -2.05 11.28
C LEU A 249 28.44 -0.60 11.76
N TRP A 250 27.36 0.07 12.15
CA TRP A 250 27.44 1.43 12.69
C TRP A 250 28.18 1.49 14.02
N GLY A 251 28.01 0.49 14.90
CA GLY A 251 28.79 0.38 16.12
C GLY A 251 30.31 0.36 15.86
N TYR A 252 30.76 -0.26 14.77
CA TYR A 252 32.18 -0.24 14.38
C TYR A 252 32.62 1.11 13.78
N VAL A 253 31.71 1.86 13.15
CA VAL A 253 31.98 3.24 12.72
C VAL A 253 32.18 4.14 13.92
N GLU A 254 31.36 4.00 14.96
CA GLU A 254 31.47 4.75 16.22
C GLU A 254 32.76 4.38 16.97
N GLU A 255 33.11 3.09 17.00
CA GLU A 255 34.39 2.61 17.56
C GLU A 255 35.59 3.26 16.86
N TYR A 256 35.59 3.28 15.52
CA TYR A 256 36.66 3.91 14.74
C TYR A 256 36.73 5.42 14.95
N ALA A 257 35.58 6.09 15.01
CA ALA A 257 35.49 7.53 15.26
C ALA A 257 36.05 7.91 16.64
N ALA A 258 35.85 7.06 17.66
CA ALA A 258 36.38 7.27 19.00
C ALA A 258 37.91 7.05 19.08
N GLN A 259 38.48 6.22 18.21
CA GLN A 259 39.92 5.91 18.19
C GLN A 259 40.77 6.98 17.48
N GLU A 260 40.22 7.72 16.52
CA GLU A 260 40.94 8.73 15.74
C GLU A 260 40.30 10.13 15.82
N VAL A 261 40.62 10.90 16.87
CA VAL A 261 40.16 12.30 17.01
C VAL A 261 40.75 13.23 15.92
N GLU A 262 41.81 12.83 15.20
CA GLU A 262 42.52 13.71 14.26
C GLU A 262 42.84 13.15 12.86
N LYS A 263 42.54 11.87 12.55
CA LYS A 263 43.10 11.22 11.34
C LYS A 263 42.12 10.60 10.35
N ALA A 264 40.82 10.58 10.62
CA ALA A 264 39.86 10.06 9.66
C ALA A 264 39.62 11.06 8.50
N ARG A 265 40.57 11.12 7.56
CA ARG A 265 40.58 12.08 6.45
C ARG A 265 39.53 11.74 5.37
N HIS A 266 39.08 10.49 5.28
CA HIS A 266 38.11 10.07 4.27
C HIS A 266 37.06 9.08 4.79
N TYR A 267 35.79 9.30 4.37
CA TYR A 267 34.63 8.45 4.68
C TYR A 267 34.84 6.97 4.31
N SER A 268 35.71 6.68 3.33
CA SER A 268 36.04 5.32 2.90
C SER A 268 36.73 4.48 3.97
N ASP A 269 37.44 5.12 4.90
CA ASP A 269 38.22 4.41 5.91
C ASP A 269 37.31 3.88 7.02
N PHE A 270 36.28 4.64 7.40
CA PHE A 270 35.19 4.18 8.25
C PHE A 270 34.47 2.97 7.66
N ILE A 271 34.12 3.02 6.36
CA ILE A 271 33.43 1.93 5.68
C ILE A 271 34.30 0.66 5.67
N LYS A 272 35.58 0.79 5.30
CA LYS A 272 36.52 -0.35 5.26
C LYS A 272 36.72 -0.95 6.65
N TYR A 273 36.90 -0.11 7.66
CA TYR A 273 37.08 -0.55 9.05
C TYR A 273 35.86 -1.34 9.53
N ALA A 274 34.66 -0.76 9.38
CA ALA A 274 33.42 -1.38 9.83
C ALA A 274 33.17 -2.73 9.15
N ILE A 275 33.36 -2.81 7.82
CA ILE A 275 33.22 -4.06 7.07
C ILE A 275 34.28 -5.08 7.52
N SER A 276 35.54 -4.68 7.65
CA SER A 276 36.62 -5.57 8.07
C SER A 276 36.38 -6.14 9.47
N ARG A 277 35.85 -5.34 10.41
CA ARG A 277 35.52 -5.79 11.78
C ARG A 277 34.30 -6.69 11.80
N PHE A 278 33.31 -6.41 10.94
CA PHE A 278 32.11 -7.22 10.82
C PHE A 278 32.41 -8.63 10.31
N GLU A 279 33.37 -8.78 9.40
CA GLU A 279 33.72 -10.06 8.77
C GLU A 279 34.81 -10.86 9.49
N ALA A 280 35.53 -10.24 10.43
CA ALA A 280 36.52 -10.92 11.25
C ALA A 280 35.90 -11.75 12.40
N LYS A 281 34.57 -11.73 12.54
CA LYS A 281 33.78 -12.48 13.51
C LYS A 281 32.82 -13.41 12.79
#